data_AF-A0AB74CDY0-F1
#
_entry.id   AF-A0AB74CDY0-F1
#
_cell.length_a   1.000
_cell.length_b   1.000
_cell.length_c   1.000
_cell.angle_alpha   90.00
_cell.angle_beta   90.00
_cell.angle_gamma   90.00
#
_symmetry.space_group_name_H-M   'P 1'
#
loop_
_entity.id
_entity.type
_entity.pdbx_description
1 polymer ?
#
loop_
_entity_poly.entity_id
_entity_poly.type
_entity_poly.pdbx_seq_one_letter_code
_entity_poly.pdbx_strand_id
1 'polypeptide(L)'
;MDTKDAETSITGPVIQKYIDIYFRDFHPHWPFLHPSTFDASREPFILVQSVVMIGMWITGHLAKRDVALELHCRLSDAVRMQAESWSIPTSGSQQNTRALWPMATYQSILLQIIMALFLAKGNSSTDISLQHQLSADDSYTLVTLVRTCRASGMFHYPKMIEQHSPATPLAMIWVNVEEIKRFGLALYKVCRLSNLAVTAKRSGNTRQDLLGLADLNFCIPDSDRIWGAPAVMDEQDRQLLIALVERRDNSDQKAWISNATRILCDDQVDFEWA
;
A
#
# COMPACT_ATOMS: atom_id res chain seq x y z
N MET A 1 36.08 -21.89 -21.09
CA MET A 1 34.84 -22.62 -21.40
C MET A 1 33.81 -21.90 -20.56
N ASP A 2 33.31 -20.81 -21.15
CA ASP A 2 32.87 -19.66 -20.39
C ASP A 2 31.36 -19.71 -20.21
N THR A 3 30.96 -19.78 -18.95
CA THR A 3 29.63 -19.46 -18.46
C THR A 3 29.32 -18.01 -18.80
N LYS A 4 28.45 -17.81 -19.79
CA LYS A 4 27.85 -16.52 -20.13
C LYS A 4 26.42 -16.48 -19.59
N ASP A 5 26.31 -15.82 -18.45
CA ASP A 5 25.20 -15.02 -17.97
C ASP A 5 23.89 -15.10 -18.76
N ALA A 6 22.94 -15.84 -18.18
CA ALA A 6 21.53 -15.71 -18.50
C ALA A 6 20.95 -14.48 -17.78
N GLU A 7 21.40 -13.28 -18.15
CA GLU A 7 20.62 -12.08 -17.89
C GLU A 7 19.38 -12.14 -18.78
N THR A 8 18.32 -12.71 -18.21
CA THR A 8 17.02 -12.83 -18.86
C THR A 8 16.40 -11.44 -18.91
N SER A 9 16.80 -10.65 -19.91
CA SER A 9 16.18 -9.36 -20.20
C SER A 9 14.71 -9.62 -20.54
N ILE A 10 13.83 -9.38 -19.57
CA ILE A 10 12.39 -9.57 -19.71
C ILE A 10 11.90 -8.54 -20.72
N THR A 11 11.51 -9.00 -21.91
CA THR A 11 11.06 -8.13 -22.99
C THR A 11 9.77 -7.39 -22.61
N GLY A 12 9.57 -6.17 -23.14
CA GLY A 12 8.40 -5.32 -22.85
C GLY A 12 7.03 -6.02 -22.89
N PRO A 13 6.74 -6.92 -23.87
CA PRO A 13 5.48 -7.67 -23.92
C PRO A 13 5.29 -8.64 -22.75
N VAL A 14 6.37 -9.20 -22.21
CA VAL A 14 6.31 -10.10 -21.06
C VAL A 14 6.04 -9.32 -19.77
N ILE A 15 6.58 -8.11 -19.64
CA ILE A 15 6.30 -7.20 -18.53
C ILE A 15 4.81 -6.82 -18.52
N GLN A 16 4.26 -6.39 -19.67
CA GLN A 16 2.87 -5.98 -19.77
C GLN A 16 1.89 -7.09 -19.36
N LYS A 17 2.16 -8.34 -19.80
CA LYS A 17 1.35 -9.50 -19.42
C LYS A 17 1.16 -9.63 -17.90
N TYR A 18 2.21 -9.45 -17.10
CA TYR A 18 2.12 -9.60 -15.65
C TYR A 18 1.50 -8.38 -14.97
N ILE A 19 1.67 -7.18 -15.54
CA ILE A 19 0.94 -5.99 -15.12
C ILE A 19 -0.57 -6.19 -15.31
N ASP A 20 -0.99 -6.72 -16.46
CA ASP A 20 -2.41 -6.99 -16.73
C ASP A 20 -2.98 -8.03 -15.75
N ILE A 21 -2.21 -9.06 -15.43
CA ILE A 21 -2.59 -10.08 -14.43
C ILE A 21 -2.73 -9.44 -13.04
N TYR A 22 -1.81 -8.55 -12.66
CA TYR A 22 -1.90 -7.81 -11.39
C TYR A 22 -3.21 -7.03 -11.31
N PHE A 23 -3.53 -6.20 -12.31
CA PHE A 23 -4.73 -5.36 -12.27
C PHE A 23 -6.03 -6.16 -12.40
N ARG A 24 -6.00 -7.31 -13.08
CA ARG A 24 -7.19 -8.17 -13.20
C ARG A 24 -7.45 -9.01 -11.96
N ASP A 25 -6.41 -9.62 -11.39
CA ASP A 25 -6.58 -10.71 -10.41
C ASP A 25 -6.19 -10.29 -8.97
N PHE A 26 -5.21 -9.39 -8.81
CA PHE A 26 -4.78 -8.91 -7.49
C PHE A 26 -5.50 -7.64 -7.05
N HIS A 27 -5.52 -6.62 -7.91
CA HIS A 27 -6.01 -5.28 -7.61
C HIS A 27 -7.44 -5.24 -7.05
N PRO A 28 -8.40 -6.06 -7.50
CA PRO A 28 -9.74 -6.09 -6.90
C PRO A 28 -9.75 -6.40 -5.40
N HIS A 29 -8.70 -7.07 -4.87
CA HIS A 29 -8.56 -7.40 -3.45
C HIS A 29 -7.71 -6.39 -2.67
N TRP A 30 -6.93 -5.58 -3.38
CA TRP A 30 -5.94 -4.63 -2.86
C TRP A 30 -5.85 -3.37 -3.76
N PRO A 31 -6.90 -2.54 -3.80
CA PRO A 31 -7.06 -1.49 -4.82
C PRO A 31 -6.27 -0.20 -4.53
N PHE A 32 -5.04 -0.29 -4.04
CA PHE A 32 -4.26 0.90 -3.64
C PHE A 32 -3.36 1.49 -4.73
N LEU A 33 -3.32 0.86 -5.91
CA LEU A 33 -2.79 1.46 -7.14
C LEU A 33 -3.95 1.88 -8.03
N HIS A 34 -3.83 2.97 -8.75
CA HIS A 34 -4.87 3.43 -9.67
C HIS A 34 -4.59 2.90 -11.09
N PRO A 35 -5.46 2.03 -11.67
CA PRO A 35 -5.19 1.39 -12.95
C PRO A 35 -4.98 2.39 -14.10
N SER A 36 -5.76 3.47 -14.11
CA SER A 36 -5.78 4.45 -15.20
C SER A 36 -4.61 5.44 -15.18
N THR A 37 -3.86 5.54 -14.08
CA THR A 37 -2.66 6.39 -14.00
C THR A 37 -1.37 5.61 -13.94
N PHE A 38 -1.43 4.29 -13.72
CA PHE A 38 -0.24 3.44 -13.72
C PHE A 38 0.33 3.31 -15.13
N ASP A 39 1.54 3.84 -15.33
CA ASP A 39 2.28 3.76 -16.59
C ASP A 39 3.68 3.24 -16.32
N ALA A 40 3.95 1.99 -16.69
CA ALA A 40 5.22 1.33 -16.44
C ALA A 40 6.44 2.06 -17.04
N SER A 41 6.25 2.94 -18.03
CA SER A 41 7.32 3.76 -18.60
C SER A 41 7.67 4.99 -17.76
N ARG A 42 6.77 5.40 -16.86
CA ARG A 42 6.88 6.60 -16.03
C ARG A 42 7.04 6.29 -14.55
N GLU A 43 6.61 5.10 -14.13
CA GLU A 43 6.73 4.65 -12.75
C GLU A 43 8.19 4.30 -12.38
N PRO A 44 8.58 4.48 -11.11
CA PRO A 44 9.86 3.99 -10.61
C PRO A 44 10.00 2.48 -10.81
N PHE A 45 11.21 2.06 -11.18
CA PHE A 45 11.51 0.65 -11.48
C PHE A 45 11.07 -0.31 -10.35
N ILE A 46 11.25 0.09 -9.09
CA ILE A 46 10.86 -0.73 -7.92
C ILE A 46 9.37 -1.05 -7.88
N LEU A 47 8.51 -0.09 -8.28
CA LEU A 47 7.07 -0.29 -8.32
C LEU A 47 6.67 -1.21 -9.46
N VAL A 48 7.21 -0.97 -10.64
CA VAL A 48 6.97 -1.82 -11.82
C VAL A 48 7.38 -3.27 -11.53
N GLN A 49 8.57 -3.48 -10.95
CA GLN A 49 9.03 -4.83 -10.59
C GLN A 49 8.16 -5.46 -9.50
N SER A 50 7.70 -4.70 -8.51
CA SER A 50 6.80 -5.21 -7.48
C SER A 50 5.44 -5.66 -8.06
N VAL A 51 4.89 -4.90 -9.00
CA VAL A 51 3.65 -5.25 -9.73
C VAL A 51 3.86 -6.52 -10.57
N VAL A 52 4.95 -6.59 -11.33
CA VAL A 52 5.31 -7.75 -12.16
C VAL A 52 5.54 -9.00 -11.31
N MET A 53 6.23 -8.85 -10.17
CA MET A 53 6.47 -9.91 -9.19
C MET A 53 5.16 -10.53 -8.70
N ILE A 54 4.20 -9.70 -8.27
CA ILE A 54 2.88 -10.18 -7.83
C ILE A 54 2.12 -10.82 -8.99
N GLY A 55 2.15 -10.23 -10.19
CA GLY A 55 1.53 -10.80 -11.38
C GLY A 55 2.10 -12.19 -11.72
N MET A 56 3.41 -12.38 -11.63
CA MET A 56 4.06 -13.68 -11.80
C MET A 56 3.63 -14.69 -10.74
N TRP A 57 3.59 -14.28 -9.47
CA TRP A 57 3.21 -15.13 -8.34
C TRP A 57 1.79 -15.70 -8.50
N ILE A 58 0.85 -14.85 -8.92
CA ILE A 58 -0.57 -15.18 -9.06
C ILE A 58 -0.82 -16.18 -10.18
N THR A 59 0.03 -16.23 -11.22
CA THR A 59 -0.11 -17.21 -12.30
C THR A 59 -0.08 -18.66 -11.83
N GLY A 60 0.51 -18.92 -10.65
CA GLY A 60 0.55 -20.26 -10.05
C GLY A 60 1.59 -21.21 -10.67
N HIS A 61 2.19 -20.86 -11.81
CA HIS A 61 3.22 -21.68 -12.43
C HIS A 61 4.49 -21.68 -11.58
N LEU A 62 5.01 -22.88 -11.24
CA LEU A 62 6.19 -23.05 -10.37
C LEU A 62 7.38 -22.19 -10.82
N ALA A 63 7.79 -22.30 -12.08
CA ALA A 63 8.90 -21.51 -12.63
C ALA A 63 8.69 -19.99 -12.56
N LYS A 64 7.43 -19.50 -12.52
CA LYS A 64 7.14 -18.06 -12.37
C LYS A 64 7.10 -17.65 -10.91
N ARG A 65 6.67 -18.54 -10.03
CA ARG A 65 6.76 -18.33 -8.57
C ARG A 65 8.20 -18.27 -8.11
N ASP A 66 9.09 -19.10 -8.63
CA ASP A 66 10.52 -19.07 -8.28
C ASP A 66 11.15 -17.71 -8.65
N VAL A 67 10.87 -17.21 -9.86
CA VAL A 67 11.33 -15.88 -10.30
C VAL A 67 10.70 -14.76 -9.46
N ALA A 68 9.42 -14.88 -9.10
CA ALA A 68 8.76 -13.92 -8.22
C ALA A 68 9.38 -13.90 -6.82
N LEU A 69 9.77 -15.06 -6.28
CA LEU A 69 10.47 -15.16 -5.00
C LEU A 69 11.85 -14.51 -5.06
N GLU A 70 12.61 -14.74 -6.14
CA GLU A 70 13.91 -14.09 -6.34
C GLU A 70 13.76 -12.56 -6.39
N LEU A 71 12.79 -12.06 -7.14
CA LEU A 71 12.48 -10.63 -7.18
C LEU A 71 12.05 -10.10 -5.81
N HIS A 72 11.22 -10.83 -5.07
CA HIS A 72 10.82 -10.45 -3.72
C HIS A 72 12.03 -10.27 -2.80
N CYS A 73 12.94 -11.25 -2.76
CA CYS A 73 14.16 -11.14 -1.97
C CYS A 73 14.99 -9.91 -2.35
N ARG A 74 15.25 -9.72 -3.65
CA ARG A 74 16.07 -8.59 -4.15
C ARG A 74 15.43 -7.23 -3.87
N LEU A 75 14.11 -7.12 -4.04
CA LEU A 75 13.37 -5.87 -3.80
C LEU A 75 13.28 -5.56 -2.30
N SER A 76 13.03 -6.57 -1.46
CA SER A 76 13.04 -6.43 0.00
C SER A 76 14.41 -5.99 0.53
N ASP A 77 15.51 -6.53 -0.02
CA ASP A 77 16.87 -6.09 0.30
C ASP A 77 17.09 -4.64 -0.11
N ALA A 78 16.69 -4.27 -1.33
CA ALA A 78 16.81 -2.90 -1.83
C ALA A 78 16.03 -1.89 -0.97
N VAL A 79 14.79 -2.23 -0.58
CA VAL A 79 13.96 -1.41 0.32
C VAL A 79 14.68 -1.14 1.64
N ARG A 80 15.29 -2.17 2.24
CA ARG A 80 15.98 -2.05 3.52
C ARG A 80 17.28 -1.26 3.40
N MET A 81 18.08 -1.53 2.37
CA MET A 81 19.30 -0.76 2.10
C MET A 81 19.01 0.73 1.87
N GLN A 82 17.83 1.06 1.33
CA GLN A 82 17.42 2.43 1.07
C GLN A 82 16.52 3.03 2.16
N ALA A 83 16.40 2.40 3.34
CA ALA A 83 15.52 2.85 4.43
C ALA A 83 15.71 4.33 4.79
N GLU A 84 16.96 4.80 4.87
CA GLU A 84 17.29 6.20 5.19
C GLU A 84 16.78 7.20 4.14
N SER A 85 16.56 6.77 2.91
CA SER A 85 16.10 7.65 1.82
C SER A 85 14.59 7.89 1.81
N TRP A 86 13.80 6.90 2.27
CA TRP A 86 12.33 6.96 2.24
C TRP A 86 11.69 7.11 3.62
N SER A 87 12.42 6.80 4.69
CA SER A 87 11.99 7.02 6.07
C SER A 87 12.37 8.41 6.58
N ILE A 88 11.67 8.89 7.59
CA ILE A 88 11.99 10.19 8.21
C ILE A 88 13.27 10.02 9.06
N PRO A 89 14.28 10.91 8.92
CA PRO A 89 15.50 10.83 9.72
C PRO A 89 15.20 10.87 11.22
N THR A 90 15.77 9.93 11.97
CA THR A 90 15.63 9.83 13.43
C THR A 90 16.23 11.03 14.18
N SER A 91 17.03 11.85 13.49
CA SER A 91 17.84 12.93 14.07
C SER A 91 17.38 14.31 13.58
N GLY A 92 16.32 14.85 14.20
CA GLY A 92 16.13 16.28 14.52
C GLY A 92 16.27 17.38 13.47
N SER A 93 16.71 17.14 12.23
CA SER A 93 16.75 18.14 11.18
C SER A 93 15.34 18.31 10.63
N GLN A 94 14.58 19.19 11.26
CA GLN A 94 13.40 19.81 10.66
C GLN A 94 13.84 20.62 9.43
N GLN A 95 14.19 19.94 8.34
CA GLN A 95 14.15 20.60 7.05
C GLN A 95 12.69 20.74 6.68
N ASN A 96 12.19 21.96 6.92
CA ASN A 96 10.91 22.53 6.54
C ASN A 96 10.74 22.62 5.00
N THR A 97 11.05 21.54 4.29
CA THR A 97 10.66 21.37 2.90
C THR A 97 9.45 20.44 2.91
N ARG A 98 8.35 20.86 2.29
CA ARG A 98 7.22 19.97 1.94
C ARG A 98 7.73 18.93 0.96
N ALA A 99 8.49 17.95 1.44
CA ALA A 99 8.90 16.82 0.63
C ALA A 99 7.63 16.07 0.24
N LEU A 100 7.39 15.95 -1.06
CA LEU A 100 6.29 15.16 -1.59
C LEU A 100 6.44 13.73 -1.07
N TRP A 101 5.31 13.11 -0.70
CA TRP A 101 5.33 11.72 -0.28
C TRP A 101 5.75 10.82 -1.44
N PRO A 102 6.78 9.96 -1.28
CA PRO A 102 7.22 9.03 -2.32
C PRO A 102 6.23 7.85 -2.44
N MET A 103 5.03 8.12 -2.94
CA MET A 103 3.90 7.18 -2.97
C MET A 103 4.26 5.87 -3.67
N ALA A 104 4.90 5.93 -4.84
CA ALA A 104 5.33 4.74 -5.56
C ALA A 104 6.28 3.85 -4.73
N THR A 105 7.18 4.45 -3.94
CA THR A 105 8.06 3.72 -3.02
C THR A 105 7.24 3.07 -1.91
N TYR A 106 6.32 3.81 -1.27
CA TYR A 106 5.47 3.27 -0.21
C TYR A 106 4.57 2.14 -0.69
N GLN A 107 3.97 2.28 -1.88
CA GLN A 107 3.17 1.23 -2.53
C GLN A 107 4.03 0.00 -2.83
N SER A 108 5.27 0.18 -3.30
CA SER A 108 6.21 -0.92 -3.53
C SER A 108 6.54 -1.67 -2.25
N ILE A 109 6.85 -0.95 -1.17
CA ILE A 109 7.13 -1.54 0.15
C ILE A 109 5.91 -2.32 0.65
N LEU A 110 4.71 -1.76 0.50
CA LEU A 110 3.48 -2.45 0.88
C LEU A 110 3.26 -3.74 0.07
N LEU A 111 3.55 -3.74 -1.24
CA LEU A 111 3.51 -4.95 -2.06
C LEU A 111 4.50 -6.02 -1.58
N GLN A 112 5.71 -5.63 -1.16
CA GLN A 112 6.68 -6.56 -0.59
C GLN A 112 6.15 -7.18 0.72
N ILE A 113 5.56 -6.39 1.61
CA ILE A 113 5.00 -6.89 2.88
C ILE A 113 3.79 -7.81 2.62
N ILE A 114 2.91 -7.47 1.66
CA ILE A 114 1.78 -8.34 1.28
C ILE A 114 2.30 -9.68 0.74
N MET A 115 3.37 -9.66 -0.05
CA MET A 115 4.01 -10.88 -0.53
C MET A 115 4.55 -11.71 0.65
N ALA A 116 5.25 -11.10 1.60
CA ALA A 116 5.73 -11.78 2.81
C ALA A 116 4.58 -12.42 3.61
N LEU A 117 3.42 -11.75 3.72
CA LEU A 117 2.22 -12.33 4.35
C LEU A 117 1.70 -13.56 3.60
N PHE A 118 1.69 -13.55 2.26
CA PHE A 118 1.29 -14.73 1.48
C PHE A 118 2.22 -15.91 1.72
N LEU A 119 3.53 -15.66 1.85
CA LEU A 119 4.52 -16.70 2.17
C LEU A 119 4.34 -17.23 3.59
N ALA A 120 4.14 -16.35 4.57
CA ALA A 120 3.89 -16.74 5.95
C ALA A 120 2.61 -17.57 6.11
N LYS A 121 1.55 -17.24 5.37
CA LYS A 121 0.30 -18.02 5.33
C LYS A 121 0.50 -19.43 4.77
N GLY A 122 1.35 -19.59 3.76
CA GLY A 122 1.65 -20.91 3.19
C GLY A 122 2.41 -21.84 4.14
N ASN A 123 3.13 -21.28 5.12
CA ASN A 123 4.03 -22.00 6.00
C ASN A 123 3.48 -22.26 7.42
N SER A 124 2.33 -21.67 7.78
CA SER A 124 1.78 -21.72 9.16
C SER A 124 0.50 -22.54 9.24
N SER A 125 0.33 -23.27 10.36
CA SER A 125 -0.99 -23.73 10.80
C SER A 125 -1.81 -22.49 11.18
N THR A 126 -3.01 -22.35 10.64
CA THR A 126 -3.86 -21.17 10.88
C THR A 126 -4.02 -20.92 12.39
N ASP A 127 -3.42 -19.82 12.86
CA ASP A 127 -3.68 -19.30 14.21
C ASP A 127 -5.16 -18.89 14.30
N ILE A 128 -5.78 -19.10 15.45
CA ILE A 128 -7.18 -18.70 15.73
C ILE A 128 -7.33 -17.18 15.54
N SER A 129 -6.25 -16.42 15.75
CA SER A 129 -6.19 -14.98 15.53
C SER A 129 -6.27 -14.56 14.04
N LEU A 130 -6.14 -15.51 13.10
CA LEU A 130 -6.03 -15.27 11.66
C LEU A 130 -4.84 -14.37 11.25
N GLN A 131 -3.88 -14.15 12.13
CA GLN A 131 -2.66 -13.39 11.85
C GLN A 131 -1.55 -14.29 11.31
N HIS A 132 -0.62 -13.71 10.57
CA HIS A 132 0.52 -14.38 9.98
C HIS A 132 1.82 -13.81 10.55
N GLN A 133 2.69 -14.69 11.03
CA GLN A 133 3.97 -14.29 11.61
C GLN A 133 4.92 -13.81 10.51
N LEU A 134 5.25 -12.53 10.54
CA LEU A 134 6.26 -11.94 9.66
C LEU A 134 7.66 -12.25 10.17
N SER A 135 8.65 -12.24 9.26
CA SER A 135 10.06 -12.27 9.67
C SER A 135 10.41 -11.02 10.49
N ALA A 136 11.55 -11.05 11.20
CA ALA A 136 12.03 -9.87 11.94
C ALA A 136 12.28 -8.68 11.00
N ASP A 137 12.78 -8.95 9.79
CA ASP A 137 13.10 -7.93 8.79
C ASP A 137 11.82 -7.31 8.19
N ASP A 138 10.84 -8.14 7.83
CA ASP A 138 9.55 -7.65 7.31
C ASP A 138 8.77 -6.88 8.38
N SER A 139 8.82 -7.36 9.64
CA SER A 139 8.24 -6.68 10.79
C SER A 139 8.86 -5.28 10.97
N TYR A 140 10.19 -5.18 10.88
CA TYR A 140 10.90 -3.90 10.96
C TYR A 140 10.52 -2.96 9.81
N THR A 141 10.46 -3.46 8.57
CA THR A 141 10.06 -2.67 7.40
C THR A 141 8.62 -2.16 7.55
N LEU A 142 7.68 -3.02 7.97
CA LEU A 142 6.28 -2.63 8.21
C LEU A 142 6.17 -1.51 9.25
N VAL A 143 6.79 -1.69 10.42
CA VAL A 143 6.77 -0.70 11.50
C VAL A 143 7.42 0.62 11.05
N THR A 144 8.52 0.56 10.29
CA THR A 144 9.21 1.74 9.78
C THR A 144 8.34 2.51 8.78
N LEU A 145 7.63 1.80 7.88
CA LEU A 145 6.67 2.39 6.95
C LEU A 145 5.52 3.08 7.71
N VAL A 146 4.89 2.39 8.67
CA VAL A 146 3.80 2.96 9.49
C VAL A 146 4.25 4.22 10.21
N ARG A 147 5.40 4.18 10.90
CA ARG A 147 5.95 5.35 11.61
C ARG A 147 6.23 6.50 10.66
N THR A 148 6.79 6.22 9.49
CA THR A 148 7.10 7.23 8.47
C THR A 148 5.82 7.91 7.98
N CYS A 149 4.81 7.14 7.55
CA CYS A 149 3.54 7.68 7.08
C CYS A 149 2.77 8.43 8.17
N ARG A 150 2.83 7.96 9.42
CA ARG A 150 2.20 8.63 10.56
C ARG A 150 2.88 9.98 10.84
N ALA A 151 4.21 10.01 10.92
CA ALA A 151 4.96 11.23 11.19
C ALA A 151 4.90 12.26 10.05
N SER A 152 4.70 11.83 8.79
CA SER A 152 4.44 12.74 7.67
C SER A 152 3.01 13.31 7.64
N GLY A 153 2.11 12.81 8.52
CA GLY A 153 0.71 13.22 8.57
C GLY A 153 -0.13 12.65 7.42
N MET A 154 0.32 11.58 6.77
CA MET A 154 -0.33 11.02 5.58
C MET A 154 -1.78 10.61 5.83
N PHE A 155 -2.11 10.13 7.02
CA PHE A 155 -3.46 9.65 7.36
C PHE A 155 -4.42 10.75 7.83
N HIS A 156 -4.13 12.01 7.54
CA HIS A 156 -4.96 13.17 7.88
C HIS A 156 -5.38 13.92 6.62
N TYR A 157 -6.68 13.97 6.32
CA TYR A 157 -7.19 14.52 5.07
C TYR A 157 -6.70 15.95 4.74
N PRO A 158 -6.72 16.93 5.67
CA PRO A 158 -6.15 18.25 5.41
C PRO A 158 -4.68 18.22 4.93
N LYS A 159 -3.86 17.30 5.47
CA LYS A 159 -2.45 17.15 5.07
C LYS A 159 -2.29 16.57 3.68
N MET A 160 -3.24 15.73 3.22
CA MET A 160 -3.28 15.25 1.84
C MET A 160 -3.54 16.40 0.87
N ILE A 161 -4.50 17.28 1.20
CA ILE A 161 -4.81 18.46 0.37
C ILE A 161 -3.65 19.44 0.30
N GLU A 162 -2.93 19.64 1.42
CA GLU A 162 -1.73 20.49 1.49
C GLU A 162 -0.58 20.04 0.57
N GLN A 163 -0.59 18.80 0.05
CA GLN A 163 0.41 18.30 -0.91
C GLN A 163 0.26 18.93 -2.31
N HIS A 164 -0.89 19.53 -2.60
CA HIS A 164 -1.20 20.02 -3.95
C HIS A 164 -1.10 21.54 -4.04
N SER A 165 -0.61 22.01 -5.19
CA SER A 165 -0.65 23.45 -5.50
C SER A 165 -2.11 23.88 -5.77
N PRO A 166 -2.48 25.15 -5.52
CA PRO A 166 -3.80 25.67 -5.85
C PRO A 166 -4.17 25.58 -7.35
N ALA A 167 -3.17 25.44 -8.23
CA ALA A 167 -3.36 25.31 -9.68
C ALA A 167 -3.61 23.87 -10.13
N THR A 168 -3.53 22.88 -9.23
CA THR A 168 -3.67 21.47 -9.58
C THR A 168 -5.13 21.16 -9.95
N PRO A 169 -5.41 20.48 -11.08
CA PRO A 169 -6.77 20.11 -11.45
C PRO A 169 -7.47 19.28 -10.38
N LEU A 170 -8.74 19.58 -10.08
CA LEU A 170 -9.50 18.90 -9.03
C LEU A 170 -9.58 17.38 -9.23
N ALA A 171 -9.67 16.91 -10.48
CA ALA A 171 -9.66 15.48 -10.79
C ALA A 171 -8.34 14.81 -10.37
N MET A 172 -7.21 15.47 -10.57
CA MET A 172 -5.89 14.95 -10.15
C MET A 172 -5.74 14.97 -8.63
N ILE A 173 -6.20 16.03 -7.97
CA ILE A 173 -6.26 16.08 -6.49
C ILE A 173 -7.09 14.91 -5.97
N TRP A 174 -8.27 14.67 -6.55
CA TRP A 174 -9.14 13.56 -6.17
C TRP A 174 -8.43 12.21 -6.33
N VAL A 175 -7.83 11.92 -7.50
CA VAL A 175 -7.13 10.64 -7.72
C VAL A 175 -6.03 10.44 -6.67
N ASN A 176 -5.20 11.46 -6.42
CA ASN A 176 -4.10 11.37 -5.47
C ASN A 176 -4.61 11.13 -4.04
N VAL A 177 -5.62 11.89 -3.60
CA VAL A 177 -6.25 11.71 -2.28
C VAL A 177 -6.82 10.30 -2.14
N GLU A 178 -7.55 9.84 -3.15
CA GLU A 178 -8.17 8.52 -3.19
C GLU A 178 -7.12 7.39 -3.19
N GLU A 179 -5.97 7.61 -3.83
CA GLU A 179 -4.81 6.72 -3.78
C GLU A 179 -4.27 6.60 -2.36
N ILE A 180 -4.02 7.74 -1.70
CA ILE A 180 -3.48 7.80 -0.34
C ILE A 180 -4.42 7.13 0.66
N LYS A 181 -5.74 7.36 0.55
CA LYS A 181 -6.72 6.71 1.43
C LYS A 181 -6.75 5.19 1.25
N ARG A 182 -6.76 4.70 0.00
CA ARG A 182 -6.74 3.25 -0.29
C ARG A 182 -5.43 2.62 0.15
N PHE A 183 -4.30 3.32 -0.03
CA PHE A 183 -3.02 2.91 0.54
C PHE A 183 -3.08 2.81 2.07
N GLY A 184 -3.63 3.82 2.77
CA GLY A 184 -3.76 3.80 4.22
C GLY A 184 -4.64 2.65 4.73
N LEU A 185 -5.76 2.37 4.05
CA LEU A 185 -6.60 1.22 4.36
C LEU A 185 -5.92 -0.12 4.08
N ALA A 186 -5.18 -0.24 2.98
CA ALA A 186 -4.42 -1.43 2.66
C ALA A 186 -3.30 -1.67 3.69
N LEU A 187 -2.62 -0.62 4.13
CA LEU A 187 -1.61 -0.68 5.18
C LEU A 187 -2.24 -1.09 6.53
N TYR A 188 -3.38 -0.52 6.90
CA TYR A 188 -4.14 -0.96 8.08
C TYR A 188 -4.50 -2.45 8.00
N LYS A 189 -5.01 -2.91 6.86
CA LYS A 189 -5.34 -4.32 6.64
C LYS A 189 -4.10 -5.22 6.78
N VAL A 190 -2.95 -4.79 6.28
CA VAL A 190 -1.67 -5.51 6.47
C VAL A 190 -1.28 -5.56 7.94
N CYS A 191 -1.35 -4.44 8.67
CA CYS A 191 -1.10 -4.41 10.11
C CYS A 191 -1.97 -5.41 10.87
N ARG A 192 -3.26 -5.51 10.51
CA ARG A 192 -4.21 -6.46 11.11
C ARG A 192 -3.90 -7.92 10.82
N LEU A 193 -3.36 -8.22 9.65
CA LEU A 193 -2.99 -9.57 9.24
C LEU A 193 -1.61 -9.98 9.75
N SER A 194 -0.84 -9.05 10.32
CA SER A 194 0.55 -9.27 10.73
C SER A 194 0.65 -9.56 12.22
N ASN A 195 1.31 -10.67 12.56
CA ASN A 195 1.87 -10.89 13.89
C ASN A 195 3.37 -10.57 13.84
N LEU A 196 3.80 -9.56 14.59
CA LEU A 196 5.20 -9.11 14.58
C LEU A 196 6.09 -10.12 15.28
N ALA A 197 7.23 -10.46 14.68
CA ALA A 197 8.22 -11.30 15.34
C ALA A 197 8.72 -10.62 16.63
N VAL A 198 8.78 -11.38 17.73
CA VAL A 198 9.24 -10.90 19.04
C VAL A 198 10.76 -10.75 19.05
N THR A 199 11.26 -9.72 18.37
CA THR A 199 12.60 -9.14 18.55
C THR A 199 12.53 -7.65 18.85
N ALA A 200 11.34 -7.08 19.01
CA ALA A 200 11.10 -5.76 19.59
C ALA A 200 11.33 -5.77 21.12
N LYS A 201 12.52 -6.17 21.57
CA LYS A 201 12.99 -5.94 22.94
C LYS A 201 13.34 -4.46 23.13
N ARG A 202 12.34 -3.58 23.14
CA ARG A 202 12.37 -2.28 23.84
C ARG A 202 10.94 -1.91 24.22
N SER A 203 10.62 -2.14 25.49
CA SER A 203 9.60 -1.47 26.31
C SER A 203 8.58 -0.60 25.54
N GLY A 204 7.45 -1.19 25.18
CA GLY A 204 6.31 -0.48 24.60
C GLY A 204 5.23 -1.48 24.18
N ASN A 205 3.97 -1.04 24.19
CA ASN A 205 2.85 -1.82 23.70
C ASN A 205 3.02 -1.96 22.18
N THR A 206 3.47 -3.11 21.67
CA THR A 206 3.77 -3.37 20.24
C THR A 206 2.63 -2.99 19.29
N ARG A 207 1.40 -2.92 19.80
CA ARG A 207 0.19 -2.45 19.10
C ARG A 207 0.22 -0.96 18.76
N GLN A 208 0.95 -0.12 19.52
CA GLN A 208 1.11 1.31 19.23
C GLN A 208 1.99 1.57 18.01
N ASP A 209 2.84 0.59 17.65
CA ASP A 209 3.75 0.69 16.51
C ASP A 209 3.06 0.38 15.18
N LEU A 210 1.91 -0.29 15.21
CA LEU A 210 1.10 -0.61 14.05
C LEU A 210 -0.01 0.42 13.84
N LEU A 211 -0.54 0.44 12.61
CA LEU A 211 -1.60 1.36 12.22
C LEU A 211 -2.95 0.83 12.68
N GLY A 212 -3.70 1.65 13.43
CA GLY A 212 -5.07 1.37 13.83
C GLY A 212 -6.10 2.23 13.09
N LEU A 213 -7.39 1.91 13.22
CA LEU A 213 -8.46 2.72 12.62
C LEU A 213 -8.51 4.15 13.19
N ALA A 214 -8.12 4.34 14.45
CA ALA A 214 -8.04 5.65 15.10
C ALA A 214 -7.01 6.59 14.45
N ASP A 215 -6.01 6.06 13.73
CA ASP A 215 -5.03 6.85 12.99
C ASP A 215 -5.61 7.44 11.69
N LEU A 216 -6.71 6.87 11.16
CA LEU A 216 -7.26 7.18 9.83
C LEU A 216 -8.25 8.35 9.89
N ASN A 217 -7.75 9.57 9.80
CA ASN A 217 -8.50 10.81 9.86
C ASN A 217 -8.93 11.29 8.46
N PHE A 218 -9.72 10.45 7.80
CA PHE A 218 -10.35 10.71 6.50
C PHE A 218 -11.60 9.83 6.34
N CYS A 219 -12.51 10.20 5.44
CA CYS A 219 -13.68 9.37 5.12
C CYS A 219 -13.27 8.15 4.30
N ILE A 220 -14.02 7.06 4.41
CA ILE A 220 -13.82 5.87 3.56
C ILE A 220 -13.73 6.27 2.07
N PRO A 221 -12.88 5.61 1.25
CA PRO A 221 -12.75 5.92 -0.17
C PRO A 221 -14.07 5.83 -0.93
N ASP A 222 -14.11 6.51 -2.08
CA ASP A 222 -15.23 6.44 -3.02
C ASP A 222 -15.32 5.04 -3.66
N SER A 223 -16.37 4.78 -4.45
CA SER A 223 -16.63 3.46 -5.03
C SER A 223 -15.48 2.95 -5.92
N ASP A 224 -15.15 1.66 -5.77
CA ASP A 224 -14.18 0.96 -6.63
C ASP A 224 -14.56 1.01 -8.12
N ARG A 225 -15.84 1.18 -8.45
CA ARG A 225 -16.31 1.36 -9.83
C ARG A 225 -15.71 2.61 -10.49
N ILE A 226 -15.60 3.70 -9.74
CA ILE A 226 -15.07 4.98 -10.23
C ILE A 226 -13.54 4.93 -10.19
N TRP A 227 -12.99 4.30 -9.15
CA TRP A 227 -11.55 4.12 -8.99
C TRP A 227 -10.93 3.25 -10.10
N GLY A 228 -11.62 2.19 -10.50
CA GLY A 228 -11.18 1.30 -11.58
C GLY A 228 -11.64 1.74 -12.97
N ALA A 229 -12.32 2.88 -13.11
CA ALA A 229 -12.86 3.30 -14.39
C ALA A 229 -11.72 3.60 -15.39
N PRO A 230 -11.84 3.13 -16.64
CA PRO A 230 -10.81 3.37 -17.65
C PRO A 230 -10.70 4.86 -17.98
N ALA A 231 -9.47 5.32 -18.24
CA ALA A 231 -9.21 6.71 -18.63
C ALA A 231 -9.95 7.13 -19.91
N VAL A 232 -10.16 6.16 -20.82
CA VAL A 232 -10.97 6.32 -22.03
C VAL A 232 -12.25 5.53 -21.84
N MET A 233 -13.36 6.25 -21.79
CA MET A 233 -14.69 5.70 -21.57
C MET A 233 -15.68 6.44 -22.46
N ASP A 234 -16.74 5.74 -22.89
CA ASP A 234 -17.80 6.39 -23.66
C ASP A 234 -18.47 7.51 -22.85
N GLU A 235 -18.95 8.54 -23.54
CA GLU A 235 -19.53 9.72 -22.90
C GLU A 235 -20.81 9.37 -22.11
N GLN A 236 -21.59 8.38 -22.58
CA GLN A 236 -22.81 7.94 -21.91
C GLN A 236 -22.47 7.21 -20.60
N ASP A 237 -21.51 6.29 -20.63
CA ASP A 237 -21.00 5.60 -19.44
C ASP A 237 -20.39 6.58 -18.44
N ARG A 238 -19.70 7.61 -18.93
CA ARG A 238 -19.13 8.69 -18.11
C ARG A 238 -20.21 9.50 -17.39
N GLN A 239 -21.26 9.90 -18.11
CA GLN A 239 -22.38 10.64 -17.52
C GLN A 239 -23.15 9.81 -16.49
N LEU A 240 -23.34 8.51 -16.78
CA LEU A 240 -24.01 7.59 -15.87
C LEU A 240 -23.18 7.35 -14.60
N LEU A 241 -21.85 7.21 -14.73
CA LEU A 241 -20.96 7.17 -13.57
C LEU A 241 -21.04 8.45 -12.75
N ILE A 242 -20.88 9.63 -13.38
CA ILE A 242 -20.95 10.93 -12.68
C ILE A 242 -22.27 11.10 -11.92
N ALA A 243 -23.41 10.72 -12.53
CA ALA A 243 -24.73 10.81 -11.91
C ALA A 243 -24.91 9.86 -10.71
N LEU A 244 -24.21 8.72 -10.69
CA LEU A 244 -24.22 7.77 -9.58
C LEU A 244 -23.23 8.13 -8.46
N VAL A 245 -22.33 9.10 -8.68
CA VAL A 245 -21.30 9.47 -7.70
C VAL A 245 -21.82 10.53 -6.74
N GLU A 246 -22.32 10.10 -5.58
CA GLU A 246 -22.28 10.95 -4.39
C GLU A 246 -20.84 10.96 -3.87
N ARG A 247 -20.04 11.95 -4.29
CA ARG A 247 -18.69 12.12 -3.75
C ARG A 247 -18.80 12.37 -2.26
N ARG A 248 -18.10 11.58 -1.46
CA ARG A 248 -18.13 11.75 0.00
C ARG A 248 -17.47 13.08 0.37
N ASP A 249 -18.16 13.84 1.21
CA ASP A 249 -17.59 15.05 1.78
C ASP A 249 -16.52 14.66 2.80
N ASN A 250 -15.26 14.89 2.44
CA ASN A 250 -14.12 14.60 3.30
C ASN A 250 -13.85 15.69 4.34
N SER A 251 -14.51 16.84 4.21
CA SER A 251 -14.42 17.95 5.16
C SER A 251 -15.24 17.69 6.44
N ASP A 252 -16.28 16.85 6.38
CA ASP A 252 -17.02 16.44 7.56
C ASP A 252 -16.22 15.45 8.40
N GLN A 253 -15.64 15.95 9.50
CA GLN A 253 -14.87 15.15 10.43
C GLN A 253 -15.71 14.01 11.03
N LYS A 254 -17.03 14.17 11.18
CA LYS A 254 -17.89 13.11 11.76
C LYS A 254 -17.92 11.86 10.89
N ALA A 255 -17.69 11.99 9.59
CA ALA A 255 -17.64 10.88 8.64
C ALA A 255 -16.27 10.20 8.57
N TRP A 256 -15.27 10.65 9.33
CA TRP A 256 -13.93 10.05 9.35
C TRP A 256 -13.92 8.67 10.02
N ILE A 257 -13.08 7.76 9.49
CA ILE A 257 -12.93 6.39 9.99
C ILE A 257 -12.52 6.37 11.47
N SER A 258 -11.65 7.28 11.88
CA SER A 258 -11.21 7.41 13.28
C SER A 258 -12.37 7.63 14.26
N ASN A 259 -13.46 8.28 13.83
CA ASN A 259 -14.64 8.49 14.67
C ASN A 259 -15.53 7.25 14.77
N ALA A 260 -15.59 6.39 13.76
CA ALA A 260 -16.29 5.10 13.87
C ALA A 260 -15.65 4.20 14.95
N THR A 261 -14.33 4.27 15.10
CA THR A 261 -13.60 3.53 16.16
C THR A 261 -14.08 3.93 17.55
N ARG A 262 -14.38 5.21 17.78
CA ARG A 262 -14.89 5.70 19.07
C ARG A 262 -16.27 5.14 19.42
N ILE A 263 -17.03 4.72 18.43
CA ILE A 263 -18.35 4.09 18.62
C ILE A 263 -18.19 2.59 18.88
N LEU A 264 -17.20 1.95 18.25
CA LEU A 264 -16.96 0.50 18.34
C LEU A 264 -16.11 0.08 19.55
N CYS A 265 -15.25 0.96 20.05
CA CYS A 265 -14.46 0.73 21.26
C CYS A 265 -15.28 1.13 22.49
N ASP A 266 -15.85 0.14 23.16
CA ASP A 266 -16.49 0.24 24.47
C ASP A 266 -15.59 -0.45 25.50
N ASP A 267 -15.24 0.26 26.58
CA ASP A 267 -14.37 -0.24 27.66
C ASP A 267 -14.96 -1.46 28.40
N GLN A 268 -16.23 -1.78 28.18
CA GLN A 268 -16.92 -2.94 28.74
C GLN A 268 -17.01 -4.13 27.77
N VAL A 269 -16.42 -4.02 26.57
CA VAL A 269 -16.48 -5.06 25.54
C VAL A 269 -15.06 -5.56 25.25
N ASP A 270 -14.77 -6.80 25.68
CA ASP A 270 -13.48 -7.48 25.46
C ASP A 270 -13.17 -7.81 23.98
N PHE A 271 -14.00 -7.34 23.04
CA PHE A 271 -13.80 -7.61 21.63
C PHE A 271 -12.69 -6.72 21.08
N GLU A 272 -11.60 -7.35 20.65
CA GLU A 272 -10.45 -6.65 20.10
C GLU A 272 -10.72 -6.12 18.67
N TRP A 273 -11.32 -4.93 18.60
CA TRP A 273 -11.50 -4.20 17.35
C TRP A 273 -10.22 -3.56 16.80
N ALA A 274 -9.16 -3.46 17.61
CA ALA A 274 -7.92 -2.75 17.31
C ALA A 274 -6.92 -3.59 16.51
#